data_AF-A0A0K6I906-F1
#
_entry.id   AF-A0A0K6I906-F1
#
_cell.length_a   1.000
_cell.length_b   1.000
_cell.length_c   1.000
_cell.angle_alpha   90.00
_cell.angle_beta   90.00
_cell.angle_gamma   90.00
#
_symmetry.space_group_name_H-M   'P 1'
#
loop_
_entity.id
_entity.type
_entity.pdbx_description
1 polymer ?
#
loop_
_entity_poly.entity_id
_entity_poly.type
_entity_poly.pdbx_seq_one_letter_code
_entity_poly.pdbx_strand_id
1 'polypeptide(L)'
;MTIETSGQWPAQSPAHVGVRGRCPRCGQGHLFKGFLTLAPSCEVCGLDYSFADPADGPAFFVICFACVPSVAFAMWLEIAYTAPYWVHLFTTLPLLLLTCIPPLRPLKGWLVASQYIYKAEEGRLVTDTPAEDKTAGGARPGPET
;
A
#
# COMPACT_ATOMS: atom_id res chain seq x y z
N MET A 1 29.87 25.89 -15.88
CA MET A 1 29.53 24.47 -15.62
C MET A 1 28.83 24.40 -14.27
N THR A 2 27.52 24.60 -14.25
CA THR A 2 26.68 24.33 -13.08
C THR A 2 26.24 22.89 -13.16
N ILE A 3 26.77 22.04 -12.28
CA ILE A 3 26.30 20.67 -12.09
C ILE A 3 24.98 20.79 -11.31
N GLU A 4 23.85 20.73 -12.02
CA GLU A 4 22.55 20.51 -11.39
C GLU A 4 22.51 19.08 -10.88
N THR A 5 22.53 18.96 -9.55
CA THR A 5 22.51 17.72 -8.79
C THR A 5 21.32 16.86 -9.19
N SER A 6 21.56 15.73 -9.86
CA SER A 6 20.56 14.70 -10.11
C SER A 6 20.11 14.07 -8.78
N GLY A 7 19.09 14.69 -8.16
CA GLY A 7 18.26 14.23 -7.03
C GLY A 7 18.72 12.99 -6.27
N GLN A 8 19.77 13.14 -5.46
CA GLN A 8 20.24 12.10 -4.54
C GLN A 8 19.34 12.11 -3.29
N TRP A 9 18.22 11.38 -3.36
CA TRP A 9 17.30 11.27 -2.23
C TRP A 9 17.81 10.24 -1.21
N PRO A 10 17.69 10.51 0.11
CA PRO A 10 18.14 9.58 1.13
C PRO A 10 17.34 8.27 1.06
N ALA A 11 18.02 7.13 1.23
CA ALA A 11 17.37 5.83 1.30
C ALA A 11 16.38 5.81 2.47
N GLN A 12 15.08 5.72 2.15
CA GLN A 12 14.03 5.72 3.17
C GLN A 12 13.71 4.30 3.59
N SER A 13 13.49 4.08 4.89
CA SER A 13 13.07 2.77 5.38
C SER A 13 11.58 2.53 5.04
N PRO A 14 11.22 1.37 4.44
CA PRO A 14 9.86 1.09 3.98
C PRO A 14 8.82 1.20 5.08
N ALA A 15 9.17 0.75 6.29
CA ALA A 15 8.29 0.80 7.45
C ALA A 15 7.96 2.25 7.86
N HIS A 16 8.94 3.15 7.80
CA HIS A 16 8.78 4.52 8.26
C HIS A 16 7.93 5.37 7.31
N VAL A 17 8.22 5.29 6.00
CA VAL A 17 7.43 6.01 4.98
C VAL A 17 6.07 5.36 4.77
N GLY A 18 5.98 4.03 4.91
CA GLY A 18 4.73 3.29 4.79
C GLY A 18 3.73 3.59 5.91
N VAL A 19 4.16 3.54 7.18
CA VAL A 19 3.30 3.88 8.32
C VAL A 19 2.87 5.35 8.29
N ARG A 20 3.76 6.25 7.84
CA ARG A 20 3.46 7.69 7.75
C ARG A 20 2.72 8.09 6.45
N GLY A 21 2.49 7.16 5.52
CA GLY A 21 1.83 7.46 4.25
C GLY A 21 2.58 8.48 3.39
N ARG A 22 3.92 8.40 3.36
CA ARG A 22 4.79 9.30 2.60
C ARG A 22 5.42 8.62 1.40
N CYS A 23 5.85 9.41 0.44
CA CYS A 23 6.49 8.95 -0.77
C CYS A 23 7.75 8.11 -0.45
N PRO A 24 7.91 6.90 -1.01
CA PRO A 24 9.06 6.05 -0.74
C PRO A 24 10.36 6.57 -1.36
N ARG A 25 10.28 7.49 -2.34
CA ARG A 25 11.45 8.11 -2.99
C ARG A 25 11.94 9.35 -2.25
N CYS A 26 11.07 10.32 -1.97
CA CYS A 26 11.48 11.59 -1.36
C CYS A 26 11.17 11.70 0.15
N GLY A 27 10.29 10.86 0.70
CA GLY A 27 9.89 10.88 2.11
C GLY A 27 9.12 12.13 2.57
N GLN A 28 8.78 13.04 1.65
CA GLN A 28 8.10 14.32 1.94
C GLN A 28 6.68 14.37 1.34
N GLY A 29 6.52 13.91 0.09
CA GLY A 29 5.21 13.93 -0.59
C GLY A 29 4.21 12.95 0.00
N HIS A 30 2.92 13.26 -0.12
CA HIS A 30 1.84 12.39 0.35
C HIS A 30 1.60 11.22 -0.60
N LEU A 31 1.51 10.02 -0.04
CA LEU A 31 1.18 8.82 -0.79
C LEU A 31 -0.34 8.67 -1.02
N PHE A 32 -1.13 9.18 -0.08
CA PHE A 32 -2.59 9.09 -0.08
C PHE A 32 -3.22 10.47 -0.27
N LYS A 33 -4.17 10.57 -1.20
CA LYS A 33 -4.97 11.78 -1.44
C LYS A 33 -6.23 11.84 -0.55
N GLY A 34 -6.55 10.74 0.13
CA GLY A 34 -7.73 10.63 0.99
C GLY A 34 -7.54 9.62 2.12
N PHE A 35 -8.61 8.91 2.45
CA PHE A 35 -8.57 7.90 3.51
C PHE A 35 -7.80 6.64 3.05
N LEU A 36 -8.15 6.10 1.88
CA LEU A 36 -7.54 4.90 1.30
C LEU A 36 -7.14 5.07 -0.18
N THR A 37 -7.40 6.24 -0.77
CA THR A 37 -7.15 6.50 -2.20
C THR A 37 -5.68 6.87 -2.41
N LEU A 38 -5.01 6.13 -3.30
CA LEU A 38 -3.63 6.41 -3.70
C LEU A 38 -3.61 7.65 -4.61
N ALA A 39 -2.65 8.54 -4.42
CA ALA A 39 -2.43 9.62 -5.39
C ALA A 39 -1.89 9.02 -6.72
N PRO A 40 -2.14 9.64 -7.88
CA PRO A 40 -1.56 9.16 -9.14
C PRO A 40 -0.05 9.42 -9.22
N SER A 41 0.43 10.53 -8.65
CA SER A 41 1.86 10.85 -8.62
C SER A 41 2.23 11.65 -7.37
N CYS A 42 3.52 11.62 -7.04
CA CYS A 42 4.08 12.40 -5.94
C CYS A 42 4.20 13.88 -6.33
N GLU A 43 3.67 14.76 -5.48
CA GLU A 43 3.70 16.22 -5.66
C GLU A 43 5.11 16.83 -5.62
N VAL A 44 6.07 16.15 -4.96
CA VAL A 44 7.43 16.67 -4.73
C VAL A 44 8.45 16.11 -5.72
N CYS A 45 8.40 14.80 -5.99
CA CYS A 45 9.40 14.12 -6.82
C CYS A 45 8.85 13.55 -8.13
N GLY A 46 7.55 13.71 -8.41
CA GLY A 46 6.92 13.27 -9.65
C GLY A 46 6.90 11.75 -9.84
N LEU A 47 7.12 10.95 -8.79
CA LEU A 47 7.03 9.49 -8.88
C LEU A 47 5.58 9.09 -9.18
N ASP A 48 5.35 8.41 -10.29
CA ASP A 48 4.07 7.79 -10.63
C ASP A 48 3.82 6.59 -9.72
N TYR A 49 2.62 6.51 -9.12
CA TYR A 49 2.22 5.44 -8.19
C TYR A 49 1.41 4.32 -8.87
N SER A 50 1.24 4.35 -10.20
CA SER A 50 0.52 3.32 -10.97
C SER A 50 1.13 1.92 -10.87
N PHE A 51 2.36 1.78 -10.39
CA PHE A 51 3.03 0.48 -10.17
C PHE A 51 2.48 -0.29 -8.97
N ALA A 52 1.76 0.38 -8.05
CA ALA A 52 1.34 -0.23 -6.81
C ALA A 52 -0.06 -0.81 -6.96
N ASP A 53 -0.18 -2.14 -7.06
CA ASP A 53 -1.47 -2.80 -7.08
C ASP A 53 -2.16 -2.61 -5.71
N PRO A 54 -3.26 -1.84 -5.62
CA PRO A 54 -3.82 -1.42 -4.35
C PRO A 54 -4.62 -2.48 -3.59
N ALA A 55 -4.86 -3.67 -4.16
CA ALA A 55 -6.03 -4.49 -3.79
C ALA A 55 -5.76 -5.75 -2.95
N ASP A 56 -4.70 -6.53 -3.18
CA ASP A 56 -4.69 -7.91 -2.64
C ASP A 56 -4.07 -8.12 -1.24
N GLY A 57 -3.06 -7.32 -0.85
CA GLY A 57 -2.40 -7.49 0.45
C GLY A 57 -3.23 -7.02 1.66
N PRO A 58 -3.83 -5.80 1.64
CA PRO A 58 -4.53 -5.27 2.80
C PRO A 58 -5.78 -6.07 3.18
N ALA A 59 -6.51 -6.59 2.20
CA ALA A 59 -7.76 -7.31 2.42
C ALA A 59 -7.53 -8.61 3.24
N PHE A 60 -6.47 -9.35 2.92
CA PHE A 60 -6.12 -10.59 3.62
C PHE A 60 -5.81 -10.35 5.10
N PHE A 61 -5.00 -9.34 5.42
CA PHE A 61 -4.66 -9.01 6.81
C PHE A 61 -5.88 -8.55 7.61
N VAL A 62 -6.78 -7.78 6.99
CA VAL A 62 -8.02 -7.34 7.65
C VAL A 62 -8.91 -8.54 7.97
N ILE A 63 -9.05 -9.47 7.03
CA ILE A 63 -9.85 -10.68 7.26
C ILE A 63 -9.24 -11.54 8.38
N CYS A 64 -7.93 -11.81 8.34
CA CYS A 64 -7.28 -12.66 9.33
C CYS A 64 -7.22 -12.05 10.73
N PHE A 65 -6.89 -10.76 10.85
CA PHE A 65 -6.64 -10.13 12.16
C PHE A 65 -7.84 -9.36 12.72
N ALA A 66 -8.76 -8.88 11.88
CA ALA A 66 -9.93 -8.14 12.34
C ALA A 66 -11.20 -8.99 12.32
N CYS A 67 -11.48 -9.70 11.21
CA CYS A 67 -12.71 -10.51 11.13
C CYS A 67 -12.66 -11.75 12.02
N VAL A 68 -11.60 -12.55 12.00
CA VAL A 68 -11.54 -13.82 12.76
C VAL A 68 -11.70 -13.59 14.28
N PRO A 69 -10.97 -12.66 14.94
CA PRO A 69 -11.15 -12.42 16.36
C PRO A 69 -12.50 -11.77 16.69
N SER A 70 -13.01 -10.87 15.84
CA SER A 70 -14.32 -10.24 16.06
C SER A 70 -15.46 -11.26 16.02
N VAL A 71 -15.43 -12.21 15.08
CA VAL A 71 -16.42 -13.29 14.99
C VAL A 71 -16.29 -14.26 16.16
N ALA A 72 -15.06 -14.62 16.56
CA ALA A 72 -14.83 -15.46 17.73
C ALA A 72 -15.37 -14.80 19.02
N PHE A 73 -15.16 -13.50 19.19
CA PHE A 73 -15.69 -12.74 20.31
C PHE A 73 -17.22 -12.65 20.31
N ALA A 74 -17.82 -12.36 19.15
CA ALA A 74 -19.27 -12.32 18.99
C ALA A 74 -19.92 -13.67 19.31
N MET A 75 -19.31 -14.77 18.83
CA MET A 75 -19.78 -16.12 19.10
C MET A 75 -19.63 -16.49 20.57
N TRP A 76 -18.53 -16.09 21.22
CA TRP A 76 -18.36 -16.28 22.66
C TRP A 76 -19.42 -15.52 23.48
N LEU A 77 -19.71 -14.27 23.12
CA LEU A 77 -20.77 -13.47 23.73
C LEU A 77 -22.14 -14.13 23.62
N GLU A 78 -22.46 -14.67 22.44
CA GLU A 78 -23.73 -15.35 22.19
C GLU A 78 -23.88 -16.61 23.05
N ILE A 79 -22.84 -17.45 23.10
CA ILE A 79 -22.85 -18.69 23.88
C ILE A 79 -22.92 -18.41 25.38
N ALA A 80 -22.19 -17.41 25.87
CA ALA A 80 -22.09 -17.13 27.30
C ALA A 80 -23.31 -16.39 27.87
N TYR A 81 -23.96 -15.53 27.09
CA TYR A 81 -24.97 -14.61 27.62
C TYR A 81 -26.32 -14.61 26.88
N THR A 82 -26.50 -15.38 25.79
CA THR A 82 -27.71 -15.30 24.92
C THR A 82 -28.04 -13.83 24.62
N ALA A 83 -27.03 -13.10 24.15
CA ALA A 83 -27.04 -11.66 24.12
C ALA A 83 -28.10 -11.14 23.12
N PRO A 84 -28.99 -10.20 23.52
CA PRO A 84 -29.94 -9.62 22.59
C PRO A 84 -29.20 -8.83 21.50
N TYR A 85 -29.77 -8.79 20.28
CA TYR A 85 -29.13 -8.19 19.08
C TYR A 85 -28.58 -6.78 19.27
N TRP A 86 -29.15 -5.97 20.17
CA TRP A 86 -28.64 -4.65 20.51
C TRP A 86 -27.24 -4.67 21.14
N VAL A 87 -26.93 -5.67 21.96
CA VAL A 87 -25.60 -5.82 22.56
C VAL A 87 -24.56 -6.09 21.48
N HIS A 88 -24.88 -6.94 20.50
CA HIS A 88 -24.01 -7.19 19.35
C HIS A 88 -23.78 -5.93 18.51
N LEU A 89 -24.83 -5.12 18.32
CA LEU A 89 -24.72 -3.86 17.58
C LEU A 89 -23.75 -2.87 18.25
N PHE A 90 -23.75 -2.79 19.58
CA PHE A 90 -22.91 -1.85 20.32
C PHE A 90 -21.55 -2.39 20.76
N THR A 91 -21.33 -3.71 20.73
CA THR A 91 -20.04 -4.31 21.12
C THR A 91 -19.28 -4.78 19.89
N THR A 92 -19.85 -5.70 19.11
CA THR A 92 -19.22 -6.33 17.95
C THR A 92 -18.96 -5.34 16.82
N LEU A 93 -19.92 -4.45 16.51
CA LEU A 93 -19.80 -3.50 15.40
C LEU A 93 -18.67 -2.47 15.62
N PRO A 94 -18.60 -1.75 16.75
CA PRO A 94 -17.47 -0.86 17.00
C PRO A 94 -16.16 -1.62 17.15
N LEU A 95 -16.14 -2.82 17.73
CA LEU A 95 -14.93 -3.65 17.77
C LEU A 95 -14.42 -3.97 16.36
N LEU A 96 -15.33 -4.34 15.45
CA LEU A 96 -15.00 -4.62 14.05
C LEU A 96 -14.50 -3.36 13.33
N LEU A 97 -15.17 -2.22 13.50
CA LEU A 97 -14.71 -0.96 12.91
C LEU A 97 -13.33 -0.54 13.45
N LEU A 98 -13.13 -0.65 14.76
CA LEU A 98 -11.87 -0.26 15.41
C LEU A 98 -10.73 -1.23 15.08
N THR A 99 -11.02 -2.48 14.77
CA THR A 99 -10.00 -3.47 14.37
C THR A 99 -9.71 -3.43 12.88
N CYS A 100 -10.69 -3.08 12.03
CA CYS A 100 -10.49 -2.97 10.58
C CYS A 100 -9.86 -1.64 10.16
N ILE A 101 -10.36 -0.51 10.66
CA ILE A 101 -10.06 0.82 10.10
C ILE A 101 -8.61 1.30 10.38
N PRO A 102 -8.07 1.22 11.60
CA PRO A 102 -6.73 1.71 11.91
C PRO A 102 -5.60 0.98 11.17
N PRO A 103 -5.58 -0.37 11.06
CA PRO A 103 -4.47 -1.07 10.40
C PRO A 103 -4.53 -1.02 8.88
N LEU A 104 -5.71 -0.80 8.28
CA LEU A 104 -5.86 -0.66 6.83
C LEU A 104 -4.93 0.41 6.23
N ARG A 105 -4.78 1.54 6.92
CA ARG A 105 -4.02 2.69 6.43
C ARG A 105 -2.49 2.50 6.44
N PRO A 106 -1.84 2.12 7.57
CA PRO A 106 -0.40 1.87 7.60
C PRO A 106 0.00 0.65 6.78
N LEU A 107 -0.85 -0.38 6.72
CA LEU A 107 -0.57 -1.59 5.95
C LEU A 107 -0.53 -1.30 4.45
N LYS A 108 -1.51 -0.53 3.94
CA LYS A 108 -1.51 -0.09 2.54
C LYS A 108 -0.27 0.74 2.21
N GLY A 109 0.12 1.65 3.10
CA GLY A 109 1.31 2.49 2.88
C GLY A 109 2.61 1.67 2.90
N TRP A 110 2.70 0.68 3.80
CA TRP A 110 3.85 -0.20 3.90
C TRP A 110 3.99 -1.14 2.69
N LEU A 111 2.90 -1.69 2.17
CA LEU A 111 2.92 -2.53 0.98
C LEU A 111 3.37 -1.76 -0.26
N VAL A 112 2.83 -0.55 -0.48
CA VAL A 112 3.23 0.31 -1.61
C VAL A 112 4.71 0.70 -1.51
N ALA A 113 5.19 1.04 -0.31
CA ALA A 113 6.60 1.34 -0.07
C ALA A 113 7.50 0.12 -0.32
N SER A 114 7.03 -1.07 0.05
CA SER A 114 7.76 -2.33 -0.15
C SER A 114 7.79 -2.74 -1.63
N GLN A 115 6.69 -2.58 -2.38
CA GLN A 115 6.67 -2.80 -3.83
C GLN A 115 7.68 -1.90 -4.56
N TYR A 116 7.78 -0.62 -4.16
CA TYR A 116 8.76 0.31 -4.71
C TYR A 116 10.22 -0.08 -4.40
N ILE A 117 10.50 -0.49 -3.16
CA ILE A 117 11.87 -0.81 -2.70
C ILE A 117 12.34 -2.18 -3.21
N TYR A 118 11.46 -3.19 -3.16
CA TYR A 118 11.80 -4.54 -3.59
C TYR A 118 11.60 -4.79 -5.09
N LYS A 119 11.10 -3.81 -5.86
CA LYS A 119 10.82 -3.93 -7.30
C LYS A 119 10.08 -5.24 -7.63
N ALA A 120 9.04 -5.53 -6.84
CA ALA A 120 8.14 -6.64 -7.12
C ALA A 120 7.21 -6.25 -8.26
N GLU A 121 7.78 -6.09 -9.46
CA GLU A 121 7.02 -6.04 -10.70
C GLU A 121 6.60 -7.47 -11.02
N GLU A 122 5.33 -7.70 -11.32
CA GLU A 122 4.86 -9.01 -11.75
C GLU A 122 5.70 -9.51 -12.94
N GLY A 123 6.07 -10.78 -12.92
CA GLY A 123 6.88 -11.37 -13.98
C GLY A 123 6.16 -11.26 -15.31
N ARG A 124 6.54 -10.26 -16.13
CA ARG A 124 6.01 -10.12 -17.48
C ARG A 124 6.57 -11.26 -18.32
N LEU A 125 5.74 -12.23 -18.66
CA LEU A 125 6.11 -13.28 -19.60
C LEU A 125 6.42 -12.61 -20.94
N VAL A 126 7.67 -12.73 -21.40
CA VAL A 126 8.04 -12.39 -22.77
C VAL A 126 7.28 -13.38 -23.65
N THR A 127 6.17 -12.93 -24.24
CA THR A 127 5.55 -13.69 -25.31
C THR A 127 6.39 -13.39 -26.54
N ASP A 128 7.11 -14.39 -27.05
CA ASP A 128 7.79 -14.35 -28.34
C ASP A 128 6.74 -14.23 -29.46
N THR A 129 6.11 -13.07 -29.59
CA THR A 129 5.42 -12.68 -30.81
C THR A 129 6.44 -11.90 -31.64
N PRO A 130 6.79 -12.37 -32.86
CA PRO A 130 7.72 -11.65 -33.73
C PRO A 130 7.28 -10.20 -33.90
N ALA A 131 8.25 -9.31 -33.76
CA ALA A 131 8.12 -7.86 -33.67
C ALA A 131 7.11 -7.23 -34.64
N GLU A 132 6.18 -6.44 -34.09
CA GLU A 132 5.73 -5.23 -34.76
C GLU A 132 6.19 -4.02 -33.92
N ASP A 133 7.11 -3.28 -34.53
CA ASP A 133 7.70 -2.01 -34.11
C ASP A 133 6.63 -0.99 -33.68
N LYS A 134 6.72 -0.55 -32.42
CA LYS A 134 6.38 0.83 -32.03
C LYS A 134 7.45 1.38 -31.11
N THR A 135 8.50 1.88 -31.75
CA THR A 135 9.32 3.01 -31.31
C THR A 135 8.45 4.08 -30.62
N ALA A 136 8.59 4.25 -29.30
CA ALA A 136 8.60 5.54 -28.59
C ALA A 136 8.71 5.40 -27.07
N GLY A 137 9.83 5.85 -26.50
CA GLY A 137 9.80 6.62 -25.25
C GLY A 137 10.47 5.99 -24.02
N GLY A 138 11.73 6.36 -23.78
CA GLY A 138 12.25 6.46 -22.40
C GLY A 138 13.64 5.87 -22.16
N ALA A 139 14.65 6.37 -22.87
CA ALA A 139 16.05 6.06 -22.65
C ALA A 139 16.50 6.24 -21.18
N ARG A 140 17.33 5.30 -20.68
CA ARG A 140 18.38 5.61 -19.69
C ARG A 140 19.74 5.29 -20.31
N PRO A 141 20.67 6.25 -20.40
CA PRO A 141 22.07 5.93 -20.57
C PRO A 141 22.63 5.45 -19.22
N GLY A 142 23.20 4.25 -19.21
CA GLY A 142 24.09 3.82 -18.13
C GLY A 142 25.45 4.53 -18.25
N PRO A 143 26.34 4.34 -17.27
CA PRO A 143 27.75 4.50 -17.55
C PRO A 143 28.53 3.24 -17.19
N GLU A 144 29.03 2.62 -18.25
CA GLU A 144 30.34 2.00 -18.34
C GLU A 144 31.46 3.03 -18.07
N THR A 145 32.18 2.84 -16.96
CA THR A 145 33.66 2.89 -16.71
C THR A 145 33.90 3.15 -15.23
#